data_AF-A0A537CPB6-F1
#
_entry.id   AF-A0A537CPB6-F1
#
_cell.length_a   1.000
_cell.length_b   1.000
_cell.length_c   1.000
_cell.angle_alpha   90.00
_cell.angle_beta   90.00
_cell.angle_gamma   90.00
#
_symmetry.space_group_name_H-M   'P 1'
#
loop_
_entity.id
_entity.type
_entity.pdbx_description
1 polymer ?
#
loop_
_entity_poly.entity_id
_entity_poly.type
_entity_poly.pdbx_seq_one_letter_code
_entity_poly.pdbx_strand_id
1 'polypeptide(L)'
;MGGEPAQRRRLRASQLAASVGLCLALSASAACAAGRAPVWAQLTADQQTVLRPLQAQWDRLPEVQRQRLLAAAKRYPRMSAQQQQRFAQRLPGWAKLTLEQRNLARKRYAQYASLPRERQLEILKRWHEEHPEEPNPAP
;
A
#
# COMPACT_ATOMS: atom_id res chain seq x y z
N MET A 1 -21.45 47.06 23.87
CA MET A 1 -20.48 47.99 24.50
C MET A 1 -20.43 47.68 25.98
N GLY A 2 -19.22 47.63 26.55
CA GLY A 2 -18.96 47.35 27.96
C GLY A 2 -18.67 45.86 28.19
N GLY A 3 -17.52 45.42 28.68
CA GLY A 3 -16.36 46.12 29.23
C GLY A 3 -15.62 45.06 30.04
N GLU A 4 -14.34 44.84 29.75
CA GLU A 4 -13.48 43.92 30.51
C GLU A 4 -13.31 44.41 31.96
N PRO A 5 -13.03 43.49 32.90
CA PRO A 5 -11.88 43.76 33.77
C PRO A 5 -10.96 42.55 33.98
N ALA A 6 -9.78 42.62 33.36
CA ALA A 6 -8.45 42.67 33.96
C ALA A 6 -8.20 41.79 35.21
N GLN A 7 -7.55 40.66 34.92
CA GLN A 7 -6.39 40.08 35.61
C GLN A 7 -6.00 40.65 36.99
N ARG A 8 -6.09 39.79 38.02
CA ARG A 8 -5.21 39.86 39.20
C ARG A 8 -4.54 38.52 39.49
N ARG A 9 -3.25 38.53 39.15
CA ARG A 9 -2.07 37.71 39.47
C ARG A 9 -2.19 36.76 40.68
N ARG A 10 -1.62 35.55 40.49
CA ARG A 10 -0.54 34.85 41.25
C ARG A 10 -0.87 33.35 41.30
N LEU A 11 -0.35 32.56 40.36
CA LEU A 11 0.91 31.80 40.43
C LEU A 11 0.93 30.69 41.50
N ARG A 12 1.10 29.46 40.98
CA ARG A 12 1.56 28.20 41.58
C ARG A 12 0.48 27.30 42.17
N ALA A 13 -0.12 26.55 41.26
CA ALA A 13 -0.89 25.35 41.52
C ALA A 13 -0.03 24.26 42.19
N SER A 14 -0.69 23.57 43.11
CA SER A 14 -0.22 22.54 44.02
C SER A 14 0.52 21.39 43.35
N GLN A 15 1.62 20.97 43.96
CA GLN A 15 2.32 19.71 43.70
C GLN A 15 2.02 18.70 44.82
N LEU A 16 2.35 17.43 44.53
CA LEU A 16 2.19 16.19 45.30
C LEU A 16 0.92 15.41 44.89
N ALA A 17 0.93 14.70 43.75
CA ALA A 17 1.63 13.44 43.43
C ALA A 17 1.09 12.22 44.20
N ALA A 18 0.39 11.34 43.47
CA ALA A 18 0.60 9.87 43.43
C ALA A 18 -0.72 9.13 43.12
N SER A 19 -0.88 8.68 41.87
CA SER A 19 -1.59 7.43 41.60
C SER A 19 -1.12 6.89 40.25
N VAL A 20 -0.30 5.86 40.33
CA VAL A 20 0.12 4.98 39.24
C VAL A 20 -1.14 4.35 38.62
N GLY A 21 -1.43 4.69 37.36
CA GLY A 21 -2.53 4.14 36.58
C GLY A 21 -1.99 3.61 35.26
N LEU A 22 -1.80 2.30 35.23
CA LEU A 22 -1.14 1.49 34.21
C LEU A 22 -1.78 1.60 32.81
N CYS A 23 -0.88 1.78 31.84
CA CYS A 23 -1.00 1.73 30.38
C CYS A 23 -2.05 0.78 29.80
N LEU A 24 -2.65 1.20 28.66
CA LEU A 24 -2.76 0.41 27.41
C LEU A 24 -3.23 1.32 26.26
N ALA A 25 -2.40 2.31 25.90
CA ALA A 25 -2.50 2.91 24.57
C ALA A 25 -1.94 1.88 23.58
N LEU A 26 -2.82 1.12 22.90
CA LEU A 26 -2.48 0.31 21.73
C LEU A 26 -2.17 1.23 20.54
N SER A 27 -1.08 1.98 20.64
CA SER A 27 -0.43 2.55 19.47
C SER A 27 0.37 1.41 18.84
N ALA A 28 -0.27 0.70 17.90
CA ALA A 28 0.41 -0.21 17.00
C ALA A 28 1.32 0.62 16.08
N SER A 29 2.44 1.09 16.62
CA SER A 29 3.59 1.53 15.85
C SER A 29 4.11 0.31 15.13
N ALA A 30 3.62 0.10 13.91
CA ALA A 30 4.23 -0.77 12.93
C ALA A 30 5.61 -0.19 12.61
N ALA A 31 6.57 -0.48 13.50
CA ALA A 31 7.98 -0.29 13.25
C ALA A 31 8.27 -1.06 11.96
N CYS A 32 8.62 -0.30 10.92
CA CYS A 32 9.29 -0.83 9.76
C CYS A 32 10.57 -1.48 10.28
N ALA A 33 10.51 -2.77 10.61
CA ALA A 33 11.70 -3.56 10.85
C ALA A 33 12.48 -3.53 9.53
N ALA A 34 13.50 -2.68 9.48
CA ALA A 34 14.57 -2.74 8.51
C ALA A 34 15.35 -4.04 8.78
N GLY A 35 14.76 -5.17 8.39
CA GLY A 35 15.26 -6.49 8.71
C GLY A 35 14.26 -7.56 8.29
N ARG A 36 14.39 -8.00 7.04
CA ARG A 36 13.67 -9.14 6.41
C ARG A 36 12.13 -9.06 6.45
N ALA A 37 11.49 -9.42 5.35
CA ALA A 37 10.06 -9.43 5.20
C ALA A 37 9.51 -10.54 6.09
N PRO A 38 8.43 -10.25 6.84
CA PRO A 38 7.82 -11.21 7.73
C PRO A 38 7.37 -12.46 6.98
N VAL A 39 7.49 -13.61 7.65
CA VAL A 39 6.80 -14.84 7.23
C VAL A 39 5.29 -14.70 7.41
N TRP A 40 4.49 -15.57 6.80
CA TRP A 40 3.03 -15.43 6.75
C TRP A 40 2.40 -15.25 8.15
N ALA A 41 2.86 -16.02 9.13
CA ALA A 41 2.39 -15.99 10.51
C ALA A 41 2.68 -14.66 11.24
N GLN A 42 3.64 -13.87 10.77
CA GLN A 42 4.01 -12.58 11.36
C GLN A 42 3.30 -11.39 10.71
N LEU A 43 2.48 -11.63 9.68
CA LEU A 43 1.67 -10.59 9.06
C LEU A 43 0.55 -10.12 9.99
N THR A 44 0.24 -8.83 9.95
CA THR A 44 -0.95 -8.28 10.65
C THR A 44 -2.23 -8.87 10.05
N ALA A 45 -3.33 -8.90 10.82
CA ALA A 45 -4.63 -9.40 10.33
C ALA A 45 -5.09 -8.73 9.03
N ASP A 46 -4.89 -7.41 8.89
CA ASP A 46 -5.22 -6.68 7.66
C ASP A 46 -4.37 -7.14 6.47
N GLN A 47 -3.06 -7.31 6.68
CA GLN A 47 -2.16 -7.82 5.64
C GLN A 47 -2.54 -9.24 5.22
N GLN A 48 -2.84 -10.13 6.17
CA GLN A 48 -3.29 -11.50 5.86
C GLN A 48 -4.61 -11.49 5.09
N THR A 49 -5.51 -10.57 5.43
CA THR A 49 -6.81 -10.41 4.74
C THR A 49 -6.62 -10.03 3.29
N VAL A 50 -5.75 -9.05 3.01
CA VAL A 50 -5.47 -8.54 1.65
C VAL A 50 -4.62 -9.52 0.85
N LEU A 51 -3.65 -10.19 1.48
CA LEU A 51 -2.68 -11.06 0.83
C LEU A 51 -3.07 -12.55 0.84
N ARG A 52 -4.28 -12.88 1.32
CA ARG A 52 -4.81 -14.24 1.44
C ARG A 52 -4.61 -15.12 0.20
N PRO A 53 -4.81 -14.64 -1.04
CA PRO A 53 -4.59 -15.46 -2.23
C PRO A 53 -3.14 -15.98 -2.37
N LEU A 54 -2.19 -15.37 -1.66
CA LEU A 54 -0.77 -15.73 -1.70
C LEU A 54 -0.32 -16.58 -0.51
N GLN A 55 -1.22 -16.91 0.43
CA GLN A 55 -0.88 -17.59 1.69
C GLN A 55 0.02 -18.81 1.50
N ALA A 56 -0.36 -19.74 0.62
CA ALA A 56 0.35 -21.00 0.41
C ALA A 56 1.78 -20.84 -0.15
N GLN A 57 2.04 -19.74 -0.84
CA GLN A 57 3.33 -19.48 -1.49
C GLN A 57 4.12 -18.36 -0.83
N TRP A 58 3.54 -17.64 0.12
CA TRP A 58 4.09 -16.40 0.68
C TRP A 58 5.55 -16.56 1.12
N ASP A 59 5.83 -17.57 1.95
CA ASP A 59 7.15 -17.80 2.51
C ASP A 59 8.20 -18.29 1.49
N ARG A 60 7.77 -18.70 0.30
CA ARG A 60 8.63 -19.10 -0.81
C ARG A 60 8.96 -17.94 -1.75
N LEU A 61 8.24 -16.82 -1.63
CA LEU A 61 8.50 -15.65 -2.46
C LEU A 61 9.85 -15.02 -2.06
N PRO A 62 10.65 -14.56 -3.04
CA PRO A 62 11.83 -13.76 -2.76
C PRO A 62 11.52 -12.60 -1.82
N GLU A 63 12.46 -12.36 -0.91
CA GLU A 63 12.40 -11.31 0.10
C GLU A 63 11.93 -9.95 -0.47
N VAL A 64 12.58 -9.50 -1.54
CA VAL A 64 12.24 -8.25 -2.24
C VAL A 64 10.81 -8.24 -2.77
N GLN A 65 10.27 -9.40 -3.17
CA GLN A 65 8.90 -9.51 -3.67
C GLN A 65 7.89 -9.38 -2.53
N ARG A 66 8.12 -10.04 -1.38
CA ARG A 66 7.28 -9.90 -0.18
C ARG A 66 7.21 -8.45 0.29
N GLN A 67 8.35 -7.74 0.36
CA GLN A 67 8.39 -6.32 0.72
C GLN A 67 7.52 -5.46 -0.21
N ARG A 68 7.60 -5.70 -1.53
CA ARG A 68 6.80 -4.95 -2.52
C ARG A 68 5.31 -5.24 -2.40
N LEU A 69 4.93 -6.49 -2.17
CA LEU A 69 3.53 -6.88 -1.98
C LEU A 69 2.96 -6.27 -0.68
N LEU A 70 3.75 -6.21 0.39
CA LEU A 70 3.37 -5.50 1.62
C LEU A 70 3.20 -4.00 1.37
N ALA A 71 4.12 -3.37 0.64
CA ALA A 71 4.00 -1.96 0.26
C ALA A 71 2.74 -1.68 -0.57
N ALA A 72 2.37 -2.60 -1.48
CA ALA A 72 1.14 -2.50 -2.24
C ALA A 72 -0.11 -2.68 -1.36
N ALA A 73 -0.10 -3.67 -0.45
CA ALA A 73 -1.18 -3.93 0.49
C ALA A 73 -1.46 -2.74 1.44
N LYS A 74 -0.44 -1.96 1.82
CA LYS A 74 -0.62 -0.72 2.61
C LYS A 74 -1.54 0.31 1.95
N ARG A 75 -1.67 0.30 0.62
CA ARG A 75 -2.55 1.22 -0.12
C ARG A 75 -3.98 0.69 -0.26
N TYR A 76 -4.20 -0.60 -0.04
CA TYR A 76 -5.47 -1.28 -0.27
C TYR A 76 -6.66 -0.64 0.47
N PRO A 77 -6.55 -0.25 1.76
CA PRO A 77 -7.68 0.35 2.48
C PRO A 77 -8.13 1.72 1.93
N ARG A 78 -7.26 2.40 1.18
CA ARG A 78 -7.53 3.72 0.59
C ARG A 78 -8.07 3.63 -0.85
N MET A 79 -8.20 2.42 -1.39
CA MET A 79 -8.71 2.17 -2.74
C MET A 79 -10.25 2.13 -2.75
N SER A 80 -10.87 2.55 -3.85
CA SER A 80 -12.30 2.31 -4.09
C SER A 80 -12.60 0.82 -4.24
N ALA A 81 -13.86 0.41 -4.08
CA ALA A 81 -14.26 -1.00 -4.21
C ALA A 81 -13.82 -1.62 -5.55
N GLN A 82 -13.97 -0.88 -6.65
CA GLN A 82 -13.52 -1.34 -7.98
C GLN A 82 -12.00 -1.48 -8.08
N GLN A 83 -11.24 -0.59 -7.43
CA GLN A 83 -9.78 -0.70 -7.38
C GLN A 83 -9.34 -1.89 -6.51
N GLN A 84 -10.00 -2.12 -5.38
CA GLN A 84 -9.76 -3.28 -4.51
C GLN A 84 -10.04 -4.60 -5.23
N GLN A 85 -11.13 -4.68 -6.00
CA GLN A 85 -11.46 -5.83 -6.83
C GLN A 85 -10.36 -6.11 -7.86
N ARG A 86 -9.94 -5.09 -8.61
CA ARG A 86 -8.84 -5.22 -9.59
C ARG A 86 -7.52 -5.62 -8.93
N PHE A 87 -7.22 -5.06 -7.76
CA PHE A 87 -6.05 -5.45 -6.98
C PHE A 87 -6.10 -6.93 -6.64
N ALA A 88 -7.20 -7.41 -6.07
CA ALA A 88 -7.38 -8.80 -5.67
C ALA A 88 -7.27 -9.76 -6.88
N GLN A 89 -7.86 -9.39 -8.02
CA GLN A 89 -7.78 -10.16 -9.27
C GLN A 89 -6.34 -10.26 -9.82
N ARG A 90 -5.57 -9.17 -9.76
CA ARG A 90 -4.20 -9.12 -10.32
C ARG A 90 -3.11 -9.62 -9.38
N LEU A 91 -3.39 -9.66 -8.08
CA LEU A 91 -2.43 -10.03 -7.05
C LEU A 91 -1.71 -11.38 -7.31
N PRO A 92 -2.40 -12.46 -7.70
CA PRO A 92 -1.73 -13.73 -8.01
C PRO A 92 -0.78 -13.62 -9.21
N GLY A 93 -1.16 -12.83 -10.22
CA GLY A 93 -0.31 -12.57 -11.38
C GLY A 93 0.97 -11.83 -10.99
N TRP A 94 0.87 -10.80 -10.16
CA TRP A 94 2.03 -10.04 -9.68
C TRP A 94 3.00 -10.89 -8.85
N ALA A 95 2.47 -11.85 -8.08
CA ALA A 95 3.29 -12.77 -7.31
C ALA A 95 4.08 -13.76 -8.19
N LYS A 96 3.67 -13.98 -9.45
CA LYS A 96 4.39 -14.83 -10.42
C LYS A 96 5.46 -14.07 -11.22
N LEU A 97 5.43 -12.73 -11.23
CA LEU A 97 6.36 -11.93 -12.02
C LEU A 97 7.78 -11.97 -11.48
N THR A 98 8.72 -12.46 -12.30
CA THR A 98 10.15 -12.48 -11.96
C THR A 98 10.78 -11.08 -12.05
N LEU A 99 12.00 -10.90 -11.51
CA LEU A 99 12.74 -9.64 -11.69
C LEU A 99 13.00 -9.34 -13.16
N GLU A 100 13.40 -10.37 -13.91
CA GLU A 100 13.66 -10.27 -15.35
C GLU A 100 12.41 -9.88 -16.13
N GLN A 101 11.28 -10.56 -15.92
CA GLN A 101 10.01 -10.24 -16.58
C GLN A 101 9.58 -8.80 -16.31
N ARG A 102 9.77 -8.30 -15.09
CA ARG A 102 9.49 -6.90 -14.74
C ARG A 102 10.44 -5.93 -15.43
N ASN A 103 11.72 -6.26 -15.52
CA ASN A 103 12.71 -5.42 -16.21
C ASN A 103 12.40 -5.34 -17.71
N LEU A 104 12.04 -6.48 -18.32
CA LEU A 104 11.59 -6.53 -19.70
C LEU A 104 10.31 -5.71 -19.91
N ALA A 105 9.32 -5.83 -19.02
CA ALA A 105 8.10 -5.03 -19.08
C ALA A 105 8.38 -3.52 -19.01
N ARG A 106 9.26 -3.08 -18.08
CA ARG A 106 9.69 -1.67 -18.01
C ARG A 106 10.41 -1.21 -19.27
N LYS A 107 11.31 -2.04 -19.83
CA LYS A 107 12.01 -1.73 -21.08
C LYS A 107 11.03 -1.56 -22.23
N ARG A 108 10.09 -2.50 -22.40
CA ARG A 108 9.04 -2.43 -23.43
C ARG A 108 8.16 -1.19 -23.25
N TYR A 109 7.77 -0.88 -22.01
CA TYR A 109 7.02 0.33 -21.72
C TYR A 109 7.80 1.61 -22.05
N ALA A 110 9.08 1.69 -21.69
CA ALA A 110 9.91 2.85 -22.01
C ALA A 110 10.04 3.06 -23.53
N GLN A 111 10.17 1.97 -24.30
CA GLN A 111 10.15 2.03 -25.75
C GLN A 111 8.80 2.53 -26.28
N TYR A 112 7.69 1.97 -25.80
CA TYR A 112 6.34 2.43 -26.15
C TYR A 112 6.12 3.92 -25.82
N ALA A 113 6.50 4.36 -24.62
CA ALA A 113 6.34 5.73 -24.16
C ALA A 113 7.18 6.73 -24.97
N SER A 114 8.26 6.28 -25.61
CA SER A 114 9.08 7.11 -26.50
C SER A 114 8.50 7.29 -27.91
N LEU A 115 7.46 6.52 -28.28
CA LEU A 115 6.81 6.63 -29.59
C LEU A 115 5.98 7.92 -29.70
N PRO A 116 5.81 8.46 -30.92
CA PRO A 116 4.83 9.52 -31.18
C PRO A 116 3.41 9.11 -30.77
N ARG A 117 2.58 10.10 -30.41
CA ARG A 117 1.22 9.86 -29.88
C ARG A 117 0.36 9.07 -30.87
N GLU A 118 0.49 9.32 -32.16
CA GLU A 118 -0.26 8.65 -33.22
C GLU A 118 0.03 7.14 -33.22
N ARG A 119 1.31 6.78 -33.05
CA ARG A 119 1.75 5.37 -32.97
C ARG A 119 1.29 4.71 -31.68
N GLN A 120 1.32 5.44 -30.56
CA GLN A 120 0.80 4.94 -29.28
C GLN A 120 -0.69 4.61 -29.39
N LEU A 121 -1.48 5.47 -30.04
CA LEU A 121 -2.91 5.28 -30.26
C LEU A 121 -3.21 4.09 -31.19
N GLU A 122 -2.43 3.92 -32.26
CA GLU A 122 -2.55 2.77 -33.17
C GLU A 122 -2.36 1.45 -32.41
N ILE A 123 -1.33 1.37 -31.56
CA ILE A 123 -1.05 0.19 -30.72
C ILE A 123 -2.19 -0.07 -29.73
N LEU A 124 -2.68 0.98 -29.05
CA LEU A 124 -3.81 0.86 -28.11
C LEU A 124 -5.09 0.41 -28.79
N LYS A 125 -5.38 0.94 -29.98
CA LYS A 125 -6.55 0.57 -30.77
C LYS A 125 -6.50 -0.92 -31.12
N ARG A 126 -5.38 -1.39 -31.65
CA ARG A 126 -5.20 -2.81 -32.00
C ARG A 126 -5.33 -3.71 -30.77
N TRP A 127 -4.72 -3.32 -29.66
CA TRP A 127 -4.84 -4.06 -28.41
C TRP A 127 -6.29 -4.17 -27.92
N HIS A 128 -7.09 -3.11 -28.07
CA HIS A 128 -8.50 -3.12 -27.66
C HIS A 128 -9.37 -3.99 -28.59
N GLU A 129 -9.07 -4.01 -29.89
CA GLU A 129 -9.73 -4.90 -30.87
C GLU A 129 -9.44 -6.38 -30.58
N GLU A 130 -8.22 -6.70 -30.14
CA GLU A 130 -7.80 -8.06 -29.77
C GLU A 130 -8.31 -8.48 -28.37
N HIS A 131 -8.54 -7.52 -27.48
CA HIS A 131 -8.92 -7.76 -26.08
C HIS A 131 -10.16 -6.95 -25.65
N PRO A 132 -11.34 -7.22 -26.23
CA PRO A 132 -12.55 -6.43 -25.98
C PRO A 132 -13.06 -6.51 -24.52
N GLU A 133 -12.74 -7.59 -23.81
CA GLU A 133 -13.21 -7.85 -22.45
C GLU A 133 -12.24 -7.38 -21.34
N GLU A 134 -11.02 -6.94 -21.68
CA GLU A 134 -10.09 -6.45 -20.66
C GLU A 134 -10.43 -5.01 -20.25
N PRO A 135 -10.70 -4.74 -18.95
CA PRO A 135 -10.94 -3.37 -18.49
C PRO A 135 -9.67 -2.53 -18.69
N ASN A 136 -9.85 -1.36 -19.33
CA ASN A 136 -8.80 -0.42 -19.73
C ASN A 136 -7.59 -0.43 -18.76
N PRO A 137 -6.38 -0.82 -19.20
CA PRO A 137 -5.19 -0.69 -18.38
C PRO A 137 -5.05 0.81 -18.08
N ALA A 138 -5.19 1.16 -16.80
CA ALA A 138 -5.29 2.54 -16.31
C ALA A 138 -4.33 3.51 -17.02
N PRO A 139 -4.76 4.78 -17.25
CA PRO A 139 -3.96 5.80 -17.94
C PRO A 139 -2.63 6.11 -17.25
#